data_AF-F1VY34-F1
#
_entry.id   AF-F1VY34-F1
#
_cell.length_a   1.000
_cell.length_b   1.000
_cell.length_c   1.000
_cell.angle_alpha   90.00
_cell.angle_beta   90.00
_cell.angle_gamma   90.00
#
_symmetry.space_group_name_H-M   'P 1'
#
loop_
_entity.id
_entity.type
_entity.pdbx_description
1 polymer ?
#
loop_
_entity_poly.entity_id
_entity_poly.type
_entity_poly.pdbx_seq_one_letter_code
_entity_poly.pdbx_strand_id
1 'polypeptide(L)' 'MRHRLKTKAGRALYALRKQTVEPVFGIIKSVMGFRQFSLRGLKKVRGEWQLVCLAWNVKRMAKLRPECG' A
#
# COMPACT_ATOMS: atom_id res chain seq x y z
N MET A 1 1.23 -14.83 12.93
CA MET A 1 2.31 -13.82 13.04
C MET A 1 3.27 -14.07 14.19
N ARG A 2 2.82 -14.38 15.41
CA ARG A 2 3.69 -14.59 16.59
C ARG A 2 4.86 -15.55 16.37
N HIS A 3 4.69 -16.67 15.68
CA HIS A 3 5.80 -17.61 15.43
C HIS A 3 6.83 -17.06 14.42
N ARG A 4 6.36 -16.45 13.32
CA ARG A 4 7.24 -15.85 12.28
C ARG A 4 8.07 -14.68 12.82
N LEU A 5 7.55 -13.90 13.76
CA LEU A 5 8.29 -12.80 14.40
C LEU A 5 9.34 -13.26 15.42
N LYS A 6 9.37 -14.54 15.79
CA LYS A 6 10.38 -15.09 16.72
C LYS A 6 11.67 -15.49 16.01
N THR A 7 11.63 -15.78 14.71
CA THR A 7 12.83 -16.18 13.95
C THR A 7 13.62 -14.95 13.50
N LYS A 8 14.96 -15.08 13.35
CA LYS A 8 15.80 -14.00 12.82
C LYS A 8 15.34 -13.60 11.40
N ALA A 9 15.07 -14.58 10.54
CA ALA A 9 14.60 -14.35 9.18
C ALA A 9 13.25 -13.61 9.13
N GLY A 10 12.29 -13.99 9.97
CA GLY A 10 10.98 -13.34 9.98
C GLY A 10 11.01 -11.93 10.59
N ARG A 11 11.91 -11.65 11.53
CA ARG A 11 12.17 -10.27 12.02
C ARG A 11 12.77 -9.39 10.93
N ALA A 12 13.73 -9.90 10.16
CA ALA A 12 14.33 -9.18 9.04
C ALA A 12 13.27 -8.84 7.96
N LEU A 13 12.45 -9.82 7.56
CA LEU A 13 11.36 -9.61 6.62
C LEU A 13 10.30 -8.63 7.15
N TYR A 14 10.02 -8.67 8.45
CA TYR A 14 9.08 -7.74 9.07
C TYR A 14 9.63 -6.30 9.08
N ALA A 15 10.92 -6.12 9.37
CA ALA A 15 11.57 -4.81 9.36
C ALA A 15 11.46 -4.13 7.99
N LEU A 16 11.52 -4.90 6.90
CA LEU A 16 11.36 -4.41 5.53
C LEU A 16 9.99 -3.75 5.26
N ARG A 17 8.96 -4.07 6.05
CA ARG A 17 7.62 -3.47 5.89
C ARG A 17 7.61 -1.96 6.14
N LYS A 18 8.49 -1.49 7.03
CA LYS A 18 8.63 -0.06 7.38
C LYS A 18 8.96 0.80 6.18
N GLN A 19 9.75 0.28 5.24
CA GLN A 19 10.15 1.01 4.04
C GLN A 19 9.35 0.66 2.79
N THR A 20 8.53 -0.41 2.84
CA THR A 20 7.79 -0.88 1.66
C THR A 20 6.30 -0.57 1.76
N VAL A 21 5.58 -1.27 2.63
CA VAL A 21 4.12 -1.25 2.66
C VAL A 21 3.55 -0.19 3.60
N GLU A 22 4.22 0.10 4.72
CA GLU A 22 3.77 1.12 5.67
C GLU A 22 3.69 2.52 5.05
N PRO A 23 4.68 3.00 4.26
CA PRO A 23 4.59 4.29 3.59
C PRO A 23 3.43 4.35 2.59
N VAL A 24 3.21 3.28 1.84
CA VAL A 24 2.10 3.19 0.87
C VAL A 24 0.76 3.33 1.57
N PHE A 25 0.56 2.64 2.70
CA PHE A 25 -0.67 2.79 3.49
C PHE A 25 -0.82 4.21 4.06
N GLY A 26 0.27 4.83 4.50
CA GLY A 26 0.27 6.22 4.97
C GLY A 26 -0.16 7.19 3.86
N ILE A 27 0.39 7.04 2.66
CA ILE A 27 0.06 7.85 1.48
C ILE A 27 -1.40 7.66 1.08
N ILE A 28 -1.88 6.43 0.98
CA ILE A 28 -3.28 6.13 0.63
C ILE A 28 -4.25 6.83 1.59
N LYS A 29 -3.95 6.80 2.90
CA LYS A 29 -4.82 7.39 3.92
C LYS A 29 -4.71 8.92 3.99
N SER A 30 -3.50 9.46 3.99
CA SER A 30 -3.27 10.88 4.29
C SER A 30 -3.14 11.76 3.05
N VAL A 31 -2.55 11.24 1.98
CA VAL A 31 -2.32 12.01 0.74
C VAL A 31 -3.44 11.78 -0.27
N MET A 32 -3.92 10.54 -0.41
CA MET A 32 -5.03 10.22 -1.31
C MET A 32 -6.41 10.31 -0.63
N GLY A 33 -6.46 10.51 0.69
CA GLY A 33 -7.70 10.70 1.44
C GLY A 33 -8.57 9.45 1.60
N PHE A 34 -8.11 8.26 1.23
CA PHE A 34 -8.91 7.03 1.31
C PHE A 34 -8.93 6.49 2.74
N ARG A 35 -9.93 6.91 3.52
CA ARG A 35 -10.09 6.55 4.95
C ARG A 35 -11.12 5.46 5.21
N GLN A 36 -12.10 5.31 4.31
CA GLN A 36 -13.21 4.37 4.45
C GLN A 36 -13.61 3.81 3.09
N PHE A 37 -14.18 2.61 3.11
CA PHE A 37 -14.82 2.00 1.95
C PHE A 37 -16.25 2.54 1.82
N SER A 38 -16.67 2.83 0.59
CA SER A 38 -18.03 3.31 0.32
C SER A 38 -19.00 2.14 0.10
N LEU A 39 -18.48 1.01 -0.37
CA LEU A 39 -19.28 -0.18 -0.65
C LEU A 39 -19.20 -1.20 0.49
N ARG A 40 -20.26 -2.02 0.61
CA ARG A 40 -20.32 -3.15 1.55
C ARG A 40 -20.25 -4.48 0.80
N GLY A 41 -19.62 -5.47 1.43
CA GLY A 41 -19.43 -6.83 0.89
C GLY A 41 -18.07 -7.02 0.22
N LEU A 42 -17.45 -8.17 0.47
CA LEU A 42 -16.04 -8.45 0.13
C LEU A 42 -15.72 -8.23 -1.35
N LYS A 43 -16.62 -8.66 -2.26
CA LYS A 43 -16.44 -8.50 -3.71
C LYS A 43 -16.35 -7.03 -4.12
N LYS A 44 -17.23 -6.17 -3.58
CA LYS A 44 -17.28 -4.74 -3.91
C LYS A 44 -16.11 -3.98 -3.29
N VAL A 45 -15.82 -4.25 -2.01
CA VAL A 45 -14.66 -3.69 -1.29
C VAL A 45 -13.34 -4.03 -1.99
N ARG A 46 -13.21 -5.24 -2.55
CA ARG A 46 -12.02 -5.63 -3.33
C ARG A 46 -11.85 -4.77 -4.58
N GLY A 47 -12.95 -4.43 -5.26
CA GLY A 47 -12.93 -3.53 -6.42
C GLY A 47 -12.51 -2.11 -6.04
N GLU A 48 -13.07 -1.54 -4.97
CA GLU A 48 -12.63 -0.24 -4.44
C GLU A 48 -11.13 -0.26 -4.11
N TRP A 49 -10.67 -1.31 -3.44
CA TRP A 49 -9.26 -1.44 -3.08
C TRP A 49 -8.34 -1.54 -4.31
N GLN A 50 -8.76 -2.27 -5.36
CA GLN A 50 -8.03 -2.33 -6.63
C GLN A 50 -7.91 -0.95 -7.28
N LEU A 51 -8.97 -0.16 -7.27
CA LEU A 51 -8.97 1.20 -7.82
C LEU A 51 -8.02 2.13 -7.05
N VAL A 52 -8.03 2.06 -5.71
CA VAL A 52 -7.11 2.84 -4.86
C VAL A 52 -5.66 2.46 -5.14
N CYS A 53 -5.35 1.16 -5.24
CA CYS A 53 -4.03 0.67 -5.59
C CYS A 53 -3.59 1.14 -6.98
N LEU A 54 -4.49 1.13 -7.97
CA LEU A 54 -4.22 1.62 -9.32
C LEU A 54 -3.88 3.12 -9.29
N ALA A 55 -4.70 3.93 -8.62
CA ALA A 55 -4.47 5.37 -8.48
C ALA A 55 -3.11 5.67 -7.83
N TRP A 56 -2.73 4.93 -6.79
CA TRP A 56 -1.41 5.04 -6.18
C TRP A 56 -0.30 4.70 -7.18
N ASN A 57 -0.42 3.58 -7.90
CA ASN A 57 0.58 3.17 -8.88
C ASN A 57 0.76 4.22 -9.98
N VAL A 58 -0.33 4.80 -10.50
CA VAL A 58 -0.27 5.89 -11.49
C VAL A 58 0.45 7.12 -10.93
N LYS A 59 0.09 7.56 -9.71
CA LYS A 59 0.77 8.68 -9.04
C LYS A 59 2.27 8.42 -8.87
N ARG A 60 2.63 7.20 -8.51
CA ARG A 60 4.04 6.79 -8.35
C ARG A 60 4.78 6.78 -9.69
N MET A 61 4.19 6.21 -10.73
CA MET A 61 4.79 6.20 -12.07
C MET A 61 5.00 7.62 -12.61
N ALA A 62 4.02 8.51 -12.42
CA ALA A 62 4.16 9.90 -12.82
C ALA A 62 5.34 10.60 -12.12
N LYS A 63 5.58 10.29 -10.83
CA LYS A 63 6.73 10.83 -10.09
C LYS A 63 8.07 10.21 -10.50
N LEU A 64 8.06 8.96 -10.94
CA LEU A 64 9.26 8.24 -11.39
C LEU A 64 9.55 8.43 -12.88
N ARG A 65 8.63 9.02 -13.64
CA ARG A 65 8.81 9.29 -15.07
C ARG A 65 10.02 10.23 -15.23
N PRO A 66 11.08 9.82 -15.97
CA PRO A 66 12.17 10.72 -16.27
C PRO A 66 11.65 11.90 -17.10
N GLU A 67 12.21 13.09 -16.88
CA GLU A 67 11.92 14.22 -17.76
C GLU A 67 12.53 13.90 -19.12
N CYS A 68 11.68 13.83 -20.15
CA CYS A 68 12.17 13.78 -21.52
C CYS A 68 12.70 15.19 -21.83
N GLY A 69 14.03 15.32 -21.87
CA GLY A 69 14.70 16.46 -22.48
C GLY A 69 14.58 16.42 -24.00
#